data_AF-A0A846P812-F1
#
_entry.id   AF-A0A846P812-F1
#
_cell.length_a   1.000
_cell.length_b   1.000
_cell.length_c   1.000
_cell.angle_alpha   90.00
_cell.angle_beta   90.00
_cell.angle_gamma   90.00
#
_symmetry.space_group_name_H-M   'P 1'
#
loop_
_entity.id
_entity.type
_entity.pdbx_description
1 polymer ?
#
loop_
_entity_poly.entity_id
_entity_poly.type
_entity_poly.pdbx_seq_one_letter_code
_entity_poly.pdbx_strand_id
1 'polypeptide(L)' 'MIFFGEKSLREAINTFLEHFHIERNHQGLENRLIEPGEEVNLRDGDVLCRERLGGMLRYYYREAA' A
#
# COMPACT_ATOMS: atom_id res chain seq x y z
N MET A 1 -6.33 -13.02 -9.64
CA MET A 1 -5.12 -13.72 -9.16
C MET A 1 -5.53 -15.08 -8.60
N ILE A 2 -4.75 -16.13 -8.84
CA ILE A 2 -4.99 -17.47 -8.29
C ILE A 2 -3.68 -17.92 -7.64
N PHE A 3 -3.75 -18.40 -6.40
CA PHE A 3 -2.59 -18.85 -5.63
C PHE A 3 -2.47 -20.36 -5.71
N PHE A 4 -1.28 -20.86 -6.06
CA PHE A 4 -0.99 -22.28 -6.14
C PHE A 4 -0.07 -22.67 -4.98
N GLY A 5 -0.68 -23.23 -3.93
CA GLY A 5 0.01 -23.69 -2.72
C GLY A 5 0.11 -22.63 -1.63
N GLU A 6 0.27 -23.11 -0.40
CA GLU A 6 0.23 -22.30 0.83
C GLU A 6 1.25 -21.16 0.81
N LYS A 7 2.47 -21.42 0.36
CA LYS A 7 3.53 -20.38 0.31
C LYS A 7 3.08 -19.16 -0.49
N SER A 8 2.52 -19.37 -1.69
CA SER A 8 2.07 -18.27 -2.54
C SER A 8 0.92 -17.48 -1.92
N LEU A 9 0.00 -18.16 -1.21
CA LEU A 9 -1.07 -17.51 -0.48
C LEU A 9 -0.54 -16.68 0.69
N ARG A 10 0.42 -17.22 1.45
CA ARG A 10 1.03 -16.54 2.60
C ARG A 10 1.74 -15.26 2.19
N GLU A 11 2.53 -15.30 1.11
CA GLU A 11 3.18 -14.10 0.56
C GLU A 11 2.16 -13.03 0.15
N ALA A 12 1.05 -13.46 -0.47
CA ALA A 12 0.01 -12.53 -0.89
C ALA A 12 -0.73 -11.90 0.30
N ILE A 13 -1.00 -12.67 1.36
CA ILE A 13 -1.58 -12.16 2.60
C ILE A 13 -0.63 -11.17 3.27
N ASN A 14 0.66 -11.47 3.37
CA ASN A 14 1.65 -10.55 3.94
C ASN A 14 1.70 -9.24 3.15
N THR A 15 1.76 -9.33 1.82
CA THR A 15 1.73 -8.17 0.92
C THR A 15 0.45 -7.34 1.09
N PHE A 16 -0.69 -8.00 1.28
CA PHE A 16 -1.96 -7.33 1.57
C PHE A 16 -1.95 -6.64 2.94
N LEU A 17 -1.43 -7.30 3.98
CA LEU A 17 -1.36 -6.72 5.32
C LEU A 17 -0.43 -5.51 5.39
N GLU A 18 0.70 -5.56 4.68
CA GLU A 18 1.56 -4.37 4.52
C GLU A 18 0.73 -3.23 3.90
N HIS A 19 0.15 -3.45 2.72
CA HIS A 19 -0.67 -2.43 2.06
C HIS A 19 -1.81 -1.92 2.96
N PHE A 20 -2.45 -2.81 3.71
CA PHE A 20 -3.53 -2.48 4.62
C PHE A 20 -3.08 -1.51 5.72
N HIS A 21 -1.92 -1.73 6.34
CA HIS A 21 -1.47 -0.86 7.44
C HIS A 21 -0.86 0.45 6.95
N ILE A 22 -0.01 0.38 5.92
CA ILE A 22 0.86 1.51 5.54
C ILE A 22 0.41 2.30 4.31
N GLU A 23 -0.52 1.78 3.49
CA GLU A 23 -0.81 2.36 2.18
C GLU A 23 -2.31 2.59 1.90
N ARG A 24 -3.21 1.98 2.68
CA ARG A 24 -4.66 2.09 2.50
C ARG A 24 -5.29 3.02 3.54
N ASN A 25 -6.04 4.03 3.09
CA ASN A 25 -6.82 4.88 3.97
C ASN A 25 -8.00 4.12 4.59
N HIS A 26 -8.22 4.32 5.89
CA HIS A 26 -9.29 3.66 6.63
C HIS A 26 -10.39 4.64 7.02
N GLN A 27 -11.63 4.37 6.59
CA GLN A 27 -12.78 5.21 6.89
C GLN A 27 -13.02 5.35 8.40
N GLY A 28 -12.80 4.28 9.17
CA GLY A 28 -12.90 4.30 10.63
C GLY A 28 -11.82 5.14 11.34
N LEU A 29 -10.82 5.62 10.60
CA LEU A 29 -9.72 6.47 11.10
C LEU A 29 -9.72 7.84 10.40
N GLU A 30 -10.90 8.35 10.04
CA GLU A 30 -11.04 9.63 9.33
C GLU A 30 -10.28 9.65 7.99
N ASN A 31 -10.24 8.50 7.29
CA ASN A 31 -9.48 8.29 6.06
C ASN A 31 -7.96 8.48 6.21
N ARG A 32 -7.41 8.25 7.41
CA ARG A 32 -5.96 8.19 7.64
C ARG A 32 -5.42 6.76 7.45
N LEU A 33 -4.12 6.69 7.19
CA LEU A 33 -3.34 5.45 7.26
C LEU A 33 -3.19 5.03 8.73
N ILE A 34 -3.02 3.72 8.98
CA ILE A 34 -2.76 3.21 10.34
C ILE A 34 -1.32 3.55 10.73
N GLU A 35 -0.38 3.30 9.82
CA GLU A 35 1.05 3.55 9.99
C GLU A 35 1.55 4.43 8.84
N PRO A 36 1.39 5.76 8.93
CA PRO A 36 1.80 6.67 7.85
C PRO A 36 3.33 6.70 7.69
N GLY A 37 3.80 6.63 6.45
CA GLY A 37 5.20 6.86 6.08
C GLY A 37 5.56 8.35 5.97
N GLU A 38 6.84 8.63 5.71
CA GLU A 38 7.36 10.00 5.57
C GLU A 38 6.83 10.72 4.33
N GLU A 39 6.38 9.97 3.32
CA GLU A 39 5.82 10.51 2.09
C GLU A 39 4.44 11.17 2.28
N VAL A 40 3.80 10.91 3.42
CA VAL A 40 2.45 11.39 3.71
C VAL A 40 2.48 12.90 3.96
N ASN A 41 1.60 13.64 3.28
CA ASN A 41 1.50 15.11 3.28
C ASN A 41 2.62 15.85 2.52
N LEU A 42 3.51 15.15 1.81
CA LEU A 42 4.38 15.83 0.86
C LEU A 42 3.53 16.54 -0.20
N ARG A 43 3.89 17.79 -0.49
CA ARG A 43 3.18 18.65 -1.46
C ARG A 43 3.92 18.74 -2.79
N ASP A 44 5.23 18.58 -2.75
CA ASP A 44 6.15 18.66 -3.88
C ASP A 44 6.66 17.26 -4.25
N GLY A 45 7.28 17.15 -5.43
CA GLY A 45 7.78 15.88 -5.97
C GLY A 45 6.81 15.19 -6.92
N ASP A 46 7.34 14.26 -7.72
CA ASP A 46 6.56 13.51 -8.70
C ASP A 46 5.59 12.55 -8.01
N VAL A 47 4.39 12.39 -8.58
CA VAL A 47 3.42 11.40 -8.11
C VAL A 47 3.80 10.04 -8.70
N LEU A 48 4.23 9.14 -7.82
CA LEU A 48 4.58 7.77 -8.17
C LEU A 48 3.47 6.80 -7.74
N CYS A 49 3.46 5.63 -8.36
CA CYS A 49 2.55 4.54 -8.00
C CYS A 49 3.36 3.31 -7.59
N ARG A 50 3.12 2.82 -6.38
CA ARG A 50 3.58 1.51 -5.93
C ARG A 50 2.49 0.49 -6.18
N GLU A 51 2.82 -0.52 -6.97
CA GLU A 51 1.91 -1.62 -7.27
C GLU A 51 2.32 -2.89 -6.54
N ARG A 52 1.32 -3.62 -6.04
CA ARG A 52 1.50 -4.94 -5.44
C ARG A 52 0.49 -5.92 -6.04
N LEU A 53 0.81 -7.22 -5.98
CA LEU A 53 -0.06 -8.30 -6.47
C LEU A 53 -0.50 -8.12 -7.93
N GLY A 54 0.43 -7.72 -8.80
CA GLY A 54 0.15 -7.52 -10.23
C GLY A 54 -0.80 -6.36 -10.51
N GLY A 55 -0.71 -5.28 -9.72
CA GLY A 55 -1.51 -4.06 -9.91
C GLY A 55 -2.88 -4.09 -9.24
N MET A 56 -3.23 -5.17 -8.51
CA MET A 56 -4.49 -5.24 -7.76
C MET A 56 -4.52 -4.28 -6.57
N LEU A 57 -3.36 -4.05 -5.94
CA LEU A 57 -3.21 -3.08 -4.87
C LEU A 57 -2.32 -1.96 -5.38
N ARG A 58 -2.79 -0.72 -5.24
CA ARG A 58 -2.10 0.48 -5.72
C ARG A 58 -2.05 1.52 -4.63
N TYR A 59 -0.88 2.12 -4.49
CA TYR A 59 -0.65 3.24 -3.59
C TYR A 59 0.01 4.37 -4.37
N TYR A 60 -0.60 5.55 -4.32
CA TYR A 60 -0.06 6.74 -4.95
C TYR A 60 0.55 7.62 -3.89
N TYR A 61 1.79 8.03 -4.11
CA TYR A 61 2.55 8.85 -3.18
C TYR A 61 3.45 9.83 -3.93
N ARG A 62 3.99 10.81 -3.20
CA ARG A 62 5.04 11.68 -3.73
C ARG A 62 6.38 11.25 -3.16
N GLU A 63 7.40 11.15 -4.00
CA GLU A 63 8.76 10.90 -3.53
C GLU A 63 9.32 12.16 -2.87
N ALA A 64 9.99 12.01 -1.72
CA ALA A 64 10.70 13.11 -1.10
C ALA A 64 11.88 13.52 -2.00
N ALA A 65 12.06 14.83 -2.19
CA ALA A 65 13.14 15.41 -2.99
C ALA A 65 14.51 15.27 -2.32
#